data_AF-A0AAV5J7S9-F1
#
_entry.id   AF-A0AAV5J7S9-F1
#
_cell.length_a   1.000
_cell.length_b   1.000
_cell.length_c   1.000
_cell.angle_alpha   90.00
_cell.angle_beta   90.00
_cell.angle_gamma   90.00
#
_symmetry.space_group_name_H-M   'P 1'
#
loop_
_entity.id
_entity.type
_entity.pdbx_description
1 polymer ?
#
loop_
_entity_poly.entity_id
_entity_poly.type
_entity_poly.pdbx_seq_one_letter_code
_entity_poly.pdbx_strand_id
1 'polypeptide(L)'
;MKETETVKDFSDKVMNVVNQIRILGEELTEKRIVNKVLVSFLEKFEHKISSLEDSKDMTQMTLSELVNALQVVEQRKAIREEAEGVVEGALIANERRKGQFKEDDEEKQFLD
;
A
#
# COMPACT_ATOMS: atom_id res chain seq x y z
N MET A 1 -4.09 -9.43 -8.79
CA MET A 1 -4.05 -8.01 -8.41
C MET A 1 -3.06 -7.28 -9.31
N LYS A 2 -3.32 -6.03 -9.70
CA LYS A 2 -2.43 -5.18 -10.50
C LYS A 2 -1.62 -4.25 -9.59
N GLU A 3 -0.45 -3.81 -10.02
CA GLU A 3 0.40 -2.95 -9.18
C GLU A 3 -0.24 -1.62 -8.80
N THR A 4 -1.07 -1.09 -9.71
CA THR A 4 -1.73 0.21 -9.57
C THR A 4 -3.04 0.17 -8.79
N GLU A 5 -3.55 -1.01 -8.42
CA GLU A 5 -4.80 -1.11 -7.68
C GLU A 5 -4.53 -1.29 -6.18
N THR A 6 -5.41 -0.74 -5.35
CA THR A 6 -5.33 -0.93 -3.89
C THR A 6 -5.93 -2.28 -3.49
N VAL A 7 -5.62 -2.77 -2.29
CA VAL A 7 -6.24 -3.98 -1.73
C VAL A 7 -7.77 -3.83 -1.71
N LYS A 8 -8.28 -2.62 -1.41
CA LYS A 8 -9.72 -2.34 -1.41
C LYS A 8 -10.34 -2.47 -2.80
N ASP A 9 -9.74 -1.83 -3.81
CA ASP A 9 -10.26 -1.89 -5.19
C ASP A 9 -10.28 -3.32 -5.72
N PHE A 10 -9.25 -4.10 -5.37
CA PHE A 10 -9.19 -5.51 -5.71
C PHE A 10 -10.27 -6.31 -4.97
N SER A 11 -10.44 -6.11 -3.65
CA SER A 11 -11.47 -6.83 -2.88
C SER A 11 -12.88 -6.52 -3.35
N ASP A 12 -13.16 -5.28 -3.76
CA ASP A 12 -14.47 -4.88 -4.27
C ASP A 12 -14.79 -5.61 -5.59
N LYS A 13 -13.80 -5.75 -6.49
CA LYS A 13 -13.95 -6.54 -7.73
C LYS A 13 -14.20 -8.02 -7.44
N VAL A 14 -13.46 -8.59 -6.48
CA VAL A 14 -13.67 -9.99 -6.06
C VAL A 14 -15.09 -10.17 -5.53
N MET A 15 -15.55 -9.27 -4.66
CA MET A 15 -16.89 -9.36 -4.08
C MET A 15 -17.98 -9.21 -5.13
N ASN A 16 -17.79 -8.35 -6.14
CA ASN A 16 -18.71 -8.23 -7.27
C ASN A 16 -18.85 -9.56 -8.03
N VAL A 17 -17.74 -10.25 -8.30
CA VAL A 17 -17.75 -11.57 -8.96
C VAL A 17 -18.42 -12.62 -8.08
N VAL A 18 -18.07 -12.68 -6.78
CA VAL A 18 -18.69 -13.61 -5.82
C VAL A 18 -20.20 -13.40 -5.76
N ASN A 19 -20.66 -12.15 -5.72
CA ASN A 19 -22.08 -11.82 -5.69
C ASN A 19 -22.79 -12.24 -6.97
N GLN A 20 -22.19 -12.04 -8.15
CA GLN A 20 -22.76 -12.52 -9.42
C GLN A 20 -22.92 -14.05 -9.42
N ILE A 21 -21.91 -14.79 -8.96
CA ILE A 21 -21.96 -16.25 -8.87
C ILE A 21 -23.09 -16.71 -7.92
N ARG A 22 -23.22 -16.04 -6.77
CA ARG A 22 -24.31 -16.30 -5.81
C ARG A 22 -25.70 -16.05 -6.39
N ILE A 23 -25.87 -14.98 -7.18
CA ILE A 23 -27.14 -14.67 -7.86
C ILE A 23 -27.50 -15.75 -8.89
N LEU A 24 -26.50 -16.37 -9.51
CA LEU A 24 -26.69 -17.50 -10.43
C LEU A 24 -27.01 -18.83 -9.72
N GLY A 25 -27.11 -18.82 -8.39
CA GLY A 25 -27.46 -19.99 -7.58
C GLY A 25 -26.29 -20.89 -7.20
N GLU A 26 -25.06 -20.47 -7.50
CA GLU A 26 -23.85 -21.20 -7.08
C GLU A 26 -23.36 -20.72 -5.72
N GLU A 27 -22.97 -21.66 -4.87
CA GLU A 27 -22.37 -21.34 -3.57
C GLU A 27 -20.85 -21.29 -3.66
N LEU A 28 -20.26 -20.22 -3.13
CA LEU A 28 -18.82 -20.09 -2.93
C LEU A 28 -18.52 -19.99 -1.43
N THR A 29 -17.77 -20.97 -0.94
CA THR A 29 -17.28 -20.99 0.43
C THR A 29 -16.21 -19.93 0.65
N GLU A 30 -16.15 -19.36 1.86
CA GLU A 30 -15.11 -18.39 2.26
C GLU A 30 -13.70 -18.93 1.98
N LYS A 31 -13.44 -20.19 2.34
CA LYS A 31 -12.17 -20.87 2.06
C LYS A 31 -11.79 -20.82 0.58
N ARG A 32 -12.75 -21.05 -0.33
CA ARG A 32 -12.49 -21.02 -1.78
C ARG A 32 -12.20 -19.60 -2.25
N ILE A 33 -12.91 -18.61 -1.72
CA ILE A 33 -12.72 -17.19 -2.05
C ILE A 33 -11.34 -16.73 -1.57
N VAL A 34 -11.01 -16.98 -0.29
CA VAL A 34 -9.72 -16.65 0.31
C VAL A 34 -8.56 -17.27 -0.46
N ASN A 35 -8.62 -18.57 -0.78
CA ASN A 35 -7.56 -19.23 -1.55
C ASN A 35 -7.39 -18.62 -2.95
N LYS A 36 -8.49 -18.27 -3.62
CA LYS A 36 -8.41 -17.61 -4.95
C LYS A 36 -7.80 -16.22 -4.85
N VAL A 37 -8.11 -15.51 -3.79
CA VAL A 37 -7.56 -14.18 -3.49
C VAL A 37 -6.07 -14.25 -3.19
N LEU A 38 -5.63 -15.19 -2.35
CA LEU A 38 -4.21 -15.43 -2.02
C LEU A 38 -3.37 -15.73 -3.26
N VAL A 39 -3.83 -16.64 -4.12
CA VAL A 39 -3.15 -16.96 -5.39
C VAL A 39 -3.09 -15.77 -6.36
N SER A 40 -3.96 -14.77 -6.17
CA SER A 40 -4.05 -13.60 -7.03
C SER A 40 -3.26 -12.40 -6.51
N PHE A 41 -2.67 -12.46 -5.31
CA PHE A 41 -1.92 -11.33 -4.74
C PHE A 41 -0.52 -11.17 -5.36
N LEU A 42 0.00 -9.95 -5.25
CA LEU A 42 1.33 -9.56 -5.74
C LEU A 42 2.42 -9.87 -4.72
N GLU A 43 3.65 -10.00 -5.21
CA GLU A 43 4.86 -10.30 -4.42
C GLU A 43 5.03 -9.36 -3.21
N LYS A 44 4.62 -8.09 -3.33
CA LYS A 44 4.69 -7.09 -2.25
C LYS A 44 3.92 -7.47 -0.97
N PHE A 45 3.02 -8.44 -1.05
CA PHE A 45 2.27 -8.95 0.10
C PHE A 45 2.76 -10.31 0.60
N GLU A 46 3.72 -10.97 -0.07
CA GLU A 46 4.17 -12.33 0.27
C GLU A 46 4.63 -12.45 1.71
N HIS A 47 5.45 -11.51 2.20
CA HIS A 47 5.91 -11.52 3.59
C HIS A 47 4.76 -11.48 4.59
N LYS A 48 3.72 -10.69 4.31
CA LYS A 48 2.56 -10.60 5.20
C LYS A 48 1.70 -11.86 5.11
N ILE A 49 1.53 -12.41 3.90
CA ILE A 49 0.78 -13.64 3.66
C ILE A 49 1.45 -14.82 4.37
N SER A 50 2.75 -15.03 4.16
CA SER A 50 3.53 -16.09 4.82
C SER A 50 3.43 -15.98 6.35
N SER A 51 3.57 -14.77 6.91
CA SER A 51 3.38 -14.58 8.35
C SER A 51 1.97 -14.91 8.83
N LEU A 52 0.94 -14.68 8.02
CA LEU A 52 -0.43 -15.07 8.37
C LEU A 52 -0.59 -16.59 8.29
N GLU A 53 0.00 -17.25 7.30
CA GLU A 53 -0.06 -18.72 7.12
C GLU A 53 0.59 -19.45 8.30
N ASP A 54 1.70 -18.91 8.81
CA ASP A 54 2.40 -19.47 9.97
C ASP A 54 1.64 -19.26 11.29
N SER A 55 0.86 -18.18 11.40
CA SER A 55 0.27 -17.74 12.67
C SER A 55 -1.22 -18.04 12.81
N LYS A 56 -1.95 -18.37 11.74
CA LYS A 56 -3.40 -18.57 11.76
C LYS A 56 -3.86 -19.70 10.85
N ASP A 57 -4.92 -20.39 11.26
CA ASP A 57 -5.60 -21.36 10.41
C ASP A 57 -6.32 -20.66 9.24
N MET A 58 -5.77 -20.80 8.04
CA MET A 58 -6.31 -20.26 6.79
C MET A 58 -7.66 -20.86 6.40
N THR A 59 -8.04 -22.02 6.94
CA THR A 59 -9.34 -22.64 6.64
C THR A 59 -10.50 -21.94 7.31
N GLN A 60 -10.24 -21.20 8.40
CA GLN A 60 -11.23 -20.44 9.16
C GLN A 60 -11.16 -18.94 8.89
N MET A 61 -10.18 -18.48 8.12
CA MET A 61 -10.02 -17.08 7.80
C MET A 61 -11.14 -16.61 6.86
N THR A 62 -11.71 -15.44 7.16
CA THR A 62 -12.69 -14.79 6.29
C THR A 62 -12.01 -13.85 5.30
N LEU A 63 -12.66 -13.54 4.17
CA LEU A 63 -12.15 -12.55 3.23
C LEU A 63 -11.88 -11.19 3.90
N SER A 64 -12.78 -10.74 4.78
CA SER A 64 -12.62 -9.44 5.45
C SER A 64 -11.38 -9.39 6.34
N GLU A 65 -11.08 -10.46 7.07
CA GLU A 65 -9.88 -10.53 7.90
C GLU A 65 -8.60 -10.44 7.06
N LEU A 66 -8.57 -11.16 5.93
CA LEU A 66 -7.45 -11.10 4.99
C LEU A 66 -7.27 -9.68 4.43
N VAL A 67 -8.35 -9.07 3.93
CA VAL A 67 -8.34 -7.71 3.37
C VAL A 67 -7.84 -6.70 4.40
N ASN A 68 -8.34 -6.76 5.64
CA ASN A 68 -7.92 -5.87 6.71
C ASN A 68 -6.43 -6.03 7.03
N ALA A 69 -5.94 -7.27 7.10
CA ALA A 69 -4.53 -7.55 7.39
C ALA A 69 -3.59 -7.01 6.31
N LEU A 70 -4.02 -7.01 5.05
CA LEU A 70 -3.25 -6.53 3.91
C LEU A 70 -3.34 -5.01 3.73
N GLN A 71 -4.50 -4.39 4.00
CA GLN A 71 -4.64 -2.93 4.00
C GLN A 71 -3.69 -2.23 4.97
N VAL A 72 -3.41 -2.84 6.13
CA VAL A 72 -2.44 -2.30 7.09
C VAL A 72 -1.03 -2.19 6.47
N VAL A 73 -0.67 -3.08 5.54
CA VAL A 73 0.61 -3.01 4.83
C VAL A 73 0.65 -1.79 3.90
N GLU A 74 -0.41 -1.57 3.11
CA GLU A 74 -0.53 -0.41 2.23
C GLU A 74 -0.55 0.90 3.01
N GLN A 75 -1.35 0.99 4.09
CA GLN A 75 -1.42 2.17 4.94
C GLN A 75 -0.06 2.52 5.55
N ARG A 76 0.68 1.53 6.07
CA ARG A 76 2.02 1.74 6.62
C ARG A 76 3.01 2.20 5.57
N LYS A 77 2.87 1.74 4.32
CA LYS A 77 3.70 2.20 3.21
C LYS A 77 3.39 3.65 2.87
N ALA A 78 2.12 4.01 2.73
CA ALA A 78 1.69 5.38 2.46
C ALA A 78 2.20 6.38 3.53
N ILE A 79 2.08 6.05 4.82
CA ILE A 79 2.58 6.90 5.91
C ILE A 79 4.09 7.14 5.82
N ARG A 80 4.87 6.12 5.41
CA ARG A 80 6.32 6.26 5.23
C ARG A 80 6.66 7.14 4.03
N GLU A 81 5.97 6.93 2.90
CA GLU A 81 6.16 7.74 1.70
C GLU A 81 5.80 9.22 1.96
N GLU A 82 4.74 9.49 2.72
CA GLU A 82 4.39 10.84 3.17
C GLU A 82 5.49 11.45 4.05
N ALA A 83 6.00 10.69 5.03
CA ALA A 83 7.08 11.15 5.90
C ALA A 83 8.38 11.43 5.13
N GLU A 84 8.73 10.56 4.18
CA GLU A 84 9.89 10.73 3.30
C GLU A 84 9.77 11.99 2.43
N GLY A 85 8.59 12.25 1.85
CA GLY A 85 8.33 13.47 1.08
C GLY A 85 8.48 14.75 1.90
N VAL A 86 8.08 14.75 3.17
CA VAL A 86 8.30 15.88 4.09
C VAL A 86 9.79 16.10 4.35
N VAL A 87 10.55 15.03 4.57
CA VAL A 87 12.01 15.12 4.78
C VAL A 87 12.71 15.64 3.53
N GLU A 88 12.36 15.12 2.36
CA GLU A 88 12.92 15.56 1.08
C GLU A 88 12.63 17.04 0.81
N GLY A 89 11.39 17.49 1.05
CA GLY A 89 11.01 18.90 0.94
C GLY A 89 11.82 19.80 1.88
N ALA A 90 12.05 19.37 3.12
CA ALA A 90 12.85 20.11 4.08
C ALA A 90 14.34 20.18 3.68
N LEU A 91 14.90 19.10 3.14
CA LEU A 91 16.28 19.06 2.64
C LEU A 91 16.46 20.00 1.45
N ILE A 92 15.59 19.92 0.44
CA ILE A 92 15.63 20.78 -0.75
C ILE A 92 15.49 22.27 -0.36
N ALA A 93 14.57 22.59 0.56
CA ALA A 93 14.41 23.97 1.05
C ALA A 93 15.66 24.50 1.77
N ASN A 94 16.39 23.63 2.45
CA ASN A 94 17.63 23.99 3.15
C ASN A 94 18.79 24.19 2.16
N GLU A 95 18.86 23.37 1.10
CA GLU A 95 19.83 23.55 0.02
C GLU A 95 19.62 24.87 -0.73
N ARG A 96 18.36 25.21 -1.07
CA ARG A 96 18.04 26.50 -1.71
C ARG A 96 18.42 27.69 -0.83
N ARG A 97 18.14 27.64 0.47
CA ARG A 97 18.58 28.69 1.41
C ARG A 97 20.10 28.84 1.41
N LYS A 98 20.86 27.74 1.46
CA LYS A 98 22.33 27.79 1.41
C LYS A 98 22.88 28.36 0.09
N GLY A 99 22.17 28.18 -1.02
CA GLY A 99 22.51 28.83 -2.30
C GLY A 99 22.32 30.34 -2.26
N GLN A 100 21.18 30.81 -1.75
CA GLN A 100 20.86 32.24 -1.63
C GLN A 100 21.83 32.98 -0.70
N PHE A 101 22.20 32.38 0.44
CA PHE A 101 23.20 33.00 1.34
C PHE A 101 24.57 33.19 0.69
N LYS A 102 24.94 32.38 -0.31
CA LYS A 102 26.22 32.53 -1.01
C LYS A 102 26.18 33.62 -2.07
N GLU A 103 25.08 33.76 -2.79
CA GLU A 103 24.90 34.83 -3.79
C GLU A 103 24.80 36.21 -3.12
N ASP A 104 24.09 36.31 -1.99
CA ASP A 104 23.95 37.55 -1.22
C ASP A 104 25.29 38.03 -0.60
N ASP A 105 26.18 37.10 -0.25
CA ASP A 105 27.52 37.42 0.28
C ASP A 105 28.51 37.79 -0.83
N GLU A 106 28.34 37.29 -2.05
CA GLU A 106 29.13 37.69 -3.23
C GLU A 106 28.71 39.07 -3.75
N GLU A 107 27.41 39.38 -3.86
CA GLU A 107 26.94 40.71 -4.31
C GLU A 107 27.37 41.85 -3.37
N LYS A 108 27.49 41.59 -2.06
CA LYS A 108 27.97 42.58 -1.09
C LYS A 108 29.47 42.86 -1.18
N GLN A 109 30.27 41.98 -1.80
CA GLN A 109 31.70 42.20 -1.98
C GLN A 109 32.04 43.08 -3.20
N PHE A 110 31.07 43.35 -4.09
CA PHE A 110 31.26 44.19 -5.28
C PHE A 110 30.72 45.62 -5.14
N LEU A 111 30.23 46.01 -3.95
CA LEU A 111 29.56 47.29 -3.72
C LEU A 111 30.33 48.31 -2.85
N ASP A 112 31.61 48.05 -2.53
CA ASP A 112 32.53 49.02 -1.91
C ASP A 112 33.46 49.70 -2.94
#